data_AF-A0A840YKZ3-F1
#
_entry.id   AF-A0A840YKZ3-F1
#
_cell.length_a   1.000
_cell.length_b   1.000
_cell.length_c   1.000
_cell.angle_alpha   90.00
_cell.angle_beta   90.00
_cell.angle_gamma   90.00
#
_symmetry.space_group_name_H-M   'P 1'
#
loop_
_entity.id
_entity.type
_entity.pdbx_description
1 polymer ?
#
loop_
_entity_poly.entity_id
_entity_poly.type
_entity_poly.pdbx_seq_one_letter_code
_entity_poly.pdbx_strand_id
1 'polypeptide(L)'
;MPRETDARDEVVRAAAELARDVAGDLDAVLLTHYPDLEALDTLRPGETDVGTTRAVNRAVAAEMIDAGVEIFVQRADRAAFRRWMQEREDTPENRLSWIDRGRLLRGDAALALLGLEPARSPASKPRFDKQPGPIADRLLAAFVDGEEGEIEALAEDLLSAGRDDVLDLAIRKAAERHGDQNADELAEALRSVAAADAAGPSGWAELVALPTALPSAQLPDAAAIGDGLLASGALENTAEIRFLRGWRSPQALANLPPGALRRVLLDMLAGEEPRDLPPGDAEELLRGGFGVLIGLQIDWDIPVWERIAAQGGLPLLEDEPGGTPEEARAAALFDSWRGAAFEVSGGCVPLALVSPSEVEAEIADFLDEAGAQSRGIEEIVERVAAARRAAGDEEVVCRVEIIGEGLELSLYTERGRFLDSLALPADRMPARAVEMPRLIGSFVRLVRDVPGR
;
A
#
# COMPACT_ATOMS: atom_id res chain seq x y z
N MET A 1 -48.15 -27.34 13.10
CA MET A 1 -46.92 -27.14 13.88
C MET A 1 -45.80 -27.73 13.04
N PRO A 2 -45.05 -26.92 12.28
CA PRO A 2 -43.79 -27.39 11.71
C PRO A 2 -42.93 -27.90 12.86
N ARG A 3 -42.22 -29.01 12.69
CA ARG A 3 -41.35 -29.54 13.76
C ARG A 3 -40.15 -28.61 13.88
N GLU A 4 -39.64 -28.36 15.09
CA GLU A 4 -38.44 -27.53 15.30
C GLU A 4 -37.24 -27.95 14.43
N THR A 5 -37.19 -29.21 14.01
CA THR A 5 -36.23 -29.75 13.05
C THR A 5 -36.37 -29.11 11.65
N ASP A 6 -37.60 -28.89 11.17
CA ASP A 6 -37.87 -28.33 9.84
C ASP A 6 -37.38 -26.86 9.74
N ALA A 7 -37.55 -26.08 10.81
CA ALA A 7 -37.12 -24.69 10.88
C ALA A 7 -35.60 -24.54 10.96
N ARG A 8 -34.92 -25.44 11.69
CA ARG A 8 -33.46 -25.48 11.76
C ARG A 8 -32.84 -25.84 10.41
N ASP A 9 -33.40 -26.85 9.73
CA ASP A 9 -32.91 -27.28 8.42
C ASP A 9 -33.07 -26.17 7.37
N GLU A 10 -34.12 -25.36 7.47
CA GLU A 10 -34.32 -24.19 6.60
C GLU A 10 -33.27 -23.11 6.80
N VAL A 11 -32.92 -22.77 8.05
CA VAL A 11 -31.87 -21.78 8.36
C VAL A 11 -30.50 -22.24 7.85
N VAL A 12 -30.15 -23.52 8.06
CA VAL A 12 -28.88 -24.09 7.58
C VAL A 12 -28.82 -24.07 6.06
N ARG A 13 -29.92 -24.41 5.39
CA ARG A 13 -30.00 -24.39 3.93
C ARG A 13 -29.86 -22.97 3.37
N ALA A 14 -30.56 -21.99 3.95
CA ALA A 14 -30.46 -20.60 3.52
C ALA A 14 -29.04 -20.05 3.68
N ALA A 15 -28.36 -20.38 4.77
CA ALA A 15 -26.97 -20.00 4.98
C ALA A 15 -26.02 -20.64 3.95
N ALA A 16 -26.23 -21.91 3.60
CA ALA A 16 -25.44 -22.59 2.58
C ALA A 16 -25.71 -22.03 1.17
N GLU A 17 -26.96 -21.69 0.86
CA GLU A 17 -27.33 -21.01 -0.40
C GLU A 17 -26.61 -19.65 -0.50
N LEU A 18 -26.71 -18.81 0.53
CA LEU A 18 -26.01 -17.53 0.56
C LEU A 18 -24.48 -17.69 0.47
N ALA A 19 -23.91 -18.67 1.17
CA ALA A 19 -22.47 -18.92 1.14
C ALA A 19 -22.01 -19.24 -0.28
N ARG A 20 -22.75 -20.09 -1.00
CA ARG A 20 -22.47 -20.42 -2.39
C ARG A 20 -22.58 -19.22 -3.32
N ASP A 21 -23.52 -18.32 -3.05
CA ASP A 21 -23.74 -17.12 -3.86
C ASP A 21 -22.59 -16.12 -3.72
N VAL A 22 -21.96 -16.00 -2.54
CA VAL A 22 -20.86 -15.04 -2.29
C VAL A 22 -19.45 -15.65 -2.41
N ALA A 23 -19.31 -16.97 -2.40
CA ALA A 23 -18.00 -17.62 -2.29
C ALA A 23 -17.06 -17.32 -3.47
N GLY A 24 -17.60 -17.00 -4.66
CA GLY A 24 -16.79 -16.66 -5.84
C GLY A 24 -16.06 -15.32 -5.72
N ASP A 25 -16.47 -14.47 -4.79
CA ASP A 25 -15.95 -13.11 -4.59
C ASP A 25 -15.14 -12.99 -3.29
N LEU A 26 -14.78 -14.12 -2.67
CA LEU A 26 -14.09 -14.18 -1.39
C LEU A 26 -12.83 -15.03 -1.47
N ASP A 27 -11.71 -14.48 -1.02
CA ASP A 27 -10.49 -15.28 -0.80
C ASP A 27 -10.49 -15.99 0.56
N ALA A 28 -11.18 -15.39 1.54
CA ALA A 28 -11.29 -15.94 2.89
C ALA A 28 -12.56 -15.52 3.63
N VAL A 29 -12.93 -16.28 4.67
CA VAL A 29 -14.05 -15.96 5.57
C VAL A 29 -13.75 -16.32 7.02
N LEU A 30 -14.18 -15.46 7.96
CA LEU A 30 -14.12 -15.72 9.39
C LEU A 30 -15.45 -16.21 9.94
N LEU A 31 -15.44 -17.35 10.63
CA LEU A 31 -16.56 -17.94 11.34
C LEU A 31 -16.37 -17.85 12.86
N THR A 32 -17.40 -17.45 13.61
CA THR A 32 -17.35 -17.48 15.08
C THR A 32 -17.89 -18.79 15.63
N HIS A 33 -17.03 -19.58 16.26
CA HIS A 33 -17.42 -20.78 16.98
C HIS A 33 -17.77 -20.47 18.44
N TYR A 34 -19.03 -20.69 18.79
CA TYR A 34 -19.52 -20.56 20.17
C TYR A 34 -19.39 -21.91 20.92
N PRO A 35 -18.58 -21.98 21.99
CA PRO A 35 -18.34 -23.22 22.74
C PRO A 35 -19.55 -23.66 23.57
N ASP A 36 -20.36 -22.70 24.03
CA ASP A 36 -21.52 -22.94 24.90
C ASP A 36 -22.57 -21.81 24.75
N LEU A 37 -23.74 -22.02 25.36
CA LEU A 37 -24.86 -21.07 25.30
C LEU A 37 -24.51 -19.75 25.98
N GLU A 38 -23.73 -19.78 27.06
CA GLU A 38 -23.35 -18.56 27.77
C GLU A 38 -22.46 -17.65 26.92
N ALA A 39 -21.55 -18.24 26.11
CA ALA A 39 -20.73 -17.51 25.15
C ALA A 39 -21.58 -16.91 24.04
N LEU A 40 -22.54 -17.68 23.51
CA LEU A 40 -23.48 -17.19 22.50
C LEU A 40 -24.30 -16.02 23.06
N ASP A 41 -24.97 -16.18 24.20
CA ASP A 41 -25.76 -15.12 24.82
C ASP A 41 -24.92 -13.88 25.19
N THR A 42 -23.65 -14.07 25.58
CA THR A 42 -22.77 -12.95 25.93
C THR A 42 -22.46 -12.09 24.71
N LEU A 43 -22.17 -12.71 23.57
CA LEU A 43 -21.76 -12.01 22.34
C LEU A 43 -22.99 -11.60 21.50
N ARG A 44 -24.04 -12.41 21.52
CA ARG A 44 -25.23 -12.35 20.65
C ARG A 44 -26.50 -12.69 21.44
N PRO A 45 -26.96 -11.77 22.30
CA PRO A 45 -28.14 -11.98 23.11
C PRO A 45 -29.37 -12.15 22.23
N GLY A 46 -30.12 -13.24 22.43
CA GLY A 46 -31.37 -13.50 21.72
C GLY A 46 -31.22 -14.13 20.33
N GLU A 47 -30.02 -14.62 19.97
CA GLU A 47 -29.80 -15.41 18.76
C GLU A 47 -30.41 -16.83 18.87
N THR A 48 -30.31 -17.63 17.80
CA THR A 48 -30.69 -19.05 17.76
C THR A 48 -29.87 -19.91 18.73
N ASP A 49 -30.15 -21.20 18.84
CA ASP A 49 -29.38 -22.09 19.72
C ASP A 49 -27.99 -22.42 19.15
N VAL A 50 -27.04 -22.74 20.05
CA VAL A 50 -25.65 -23.12 19.71
C VAL A 50 -25.58 -24.27 18.69
N GLY A 51 -26.53 -25.21 18.72
CA GLY A 51 -26.59 -26.31 17.78
C GLY A 51 -26.88 -25.85 16.36
N THR A 52 -27.77 -24.87 16.20
CA THR A 52 -28.08 -24.23 14.91
C THR A 52 -26.88 -23.46 14.39
N THR A 53 -26.24 -22.60 15.19
CA THR A 53 -25.03 -21.86 14.78
C THR A 53 -23.91 -22.79 14.34
N ARG A 54 -23.69 -23.91 15.05
CA ARG A 54 -22.69 -24.92 14.65
C ARG A 54 -23.03 -25.62 13.34
N ALA A 55 -24.31 -25.86 13.09
CA ALA A 55 -24.76 -26.47 11.84
C ALA A 55 -24.60 -25.49 10.66
N VAL A 56 -24.93 -24.22 10.87
CA VAL A 56 -24.69 -23.12 9.92
C VAL A 56 -23.20 -23.01 9.60
N ASN A 57 -22.33 -22.84 10.61
CA ASN A 57 -20.89 -22.70 10.37
C ASN A 57 -20.30 -23.89 9.62
N ARG A 58 -20.78 -25.11 9.89
CA ARG A 58 -20.34 -26.30 9.14
C ARG A 58 -20.78 -26.27 7.69
N ALA A 59 -22.04 -25.92 7.43
CA ALA A 59 -22.58 -25.88 6.08
C ALA A 59 -21.91 -24.78 5.25
N VAL A 60 -21.76 -23.58 5.82
CA VAL A 60 -21.06 -22.45 5.21
C VAL A 60 -19.62 -22.82 4.89
N ALA A 61 -18.87 -23.36 5.87
CA ALA A 61 -17.49 -23.77 5.65
C ALA A 61 -17.38 -24.81 4.54
N ALA A 62 -18.32 -25.76 4.42
CA ALA A 62 -18.29 -26.75 3.34
C ALA A 62 -18.42 -26.11 1.95
N GLU A 63 -19.39 -25.19 1.76
CA GLU A 63 -19.59 -24.50 0.48
C GLU A 63 -18.38 -23.61 0.12
N MET A 64 -17.84 -22.91 1.12
CA MET A 64 -16.68 -22.03 0.97
C MET A 64 -15.41 -22.82 0.59
N ILE A 65 -15.17 -23.96 1.24
CA ILE A 65 -14.05 -24.87 0.89
C ILE A 65 -14.19 -25.40 -0.55
N ASP A 66 -15.40 -25.76 -0.96
CA ASP A 66 -15.65 -26.27 -2.32
C ASP A 66 -15.37 -25.20 -3.40
N ALA A 67 -15.49 -23.91 -3.05
CA ALA A 67 -15.13 -22.78 -3.89
C ALA A 67 -13.66 -22.35 -3.78
N GLY A 68 -12.87 -22.97 -2.90
CA GLY A 68 -11.47 -22.63 -2.67
C GLY A 68 -11.23 -21.50 -1.65
N VAL A 69 -12.30 -21.01 -0.99
CA VAL A 69 -12.22 -19.94 0.02
C VAL A 69 -11.56 -20.47 1.29
N GLU A 70 -10.63 -19.70 1.83
CA GLU A 70 -9.96 -20.05 3.06
C GLU A 70 -10.86 -19.86 4.31
N ILE A 71 -10.91 -20.87 5.17
CA ILE A 71 -11.72 -20.85 6.40
C ILE A 71 -10.90 -20.48 7.62
N PHE A 72 -11.30 -19.39 8.25
CA PHE A 72 -10.85 -18.99 9.56
C PHE A 72 -11.93 -19.23 10.62
N VAL A 73 -11.52 -19.67 11.80
CA VAL A 73 -12.45 -19.87 12.92
C VAL A 73 -11.92 -19.21 14.17
N GLN A 74 -12.70 -18.27 14.71
CA GLN A 74 -12.47 -17.73 16.05
C GLN A 74 -13.29 -18.48 17.10
N ARG A 75 -12.70 -18.76 18.26
CA ARG A 75 -13.45 -19.28 19.40
C ARG A 75 -13.94 -18.11 20.25
N ALA A 76 -15.25 -18.03 20.48
CA ALA A 76 -15.81 -16.99 21.34
C ALA A 76 -15.22 -17.09 22.77
N ASP A 77 -14.52 -16.03 23.19
CA ASP A 77 -13.96 -15.86 24.54
C ASP A 77 -14.66 -14.69 25.23
N ARG A 78 -15.47 -15.02 26.24
CA ARG A 78 -16.26 -14.04 27.00
C ARG A 78 -15.41 -13.00 27.71
N ALA A 79 -14.24 -13.37 28.22
CA ALA A 79 -13.37 -12.47 28.96
C ALA A 79 -12.62 -11.53 28.01
N ALA A 80 -12.18 -12.03 26.85
CA ALA A 80 -11.60 -11.20 25.79
C ALA A 80 -12.64 -10.22 25.24
N PHE A 81 -13.84 -10.70 24.90
CA PHE A 81 -14.94 -9.88 24.41
C PHE A 81 -15.34 -8.77 25.39
N ARG A 82 -15.52 -9.09 26.67
CA ARG A 82 -15.87 -8.08 27.70
C ARG A 82 -14.80 -7.01 27.83
N ARG A 83 -13.51 -7.35 27.75
CA ARG A 83 -12.42 -6.37 27.78
C ARG A 83 -12.49 -5.47 26.55
N TRP A 84 -12.75 -6.04 25.38
CA TRP A 84 -12.90 -5.27 24.14
C TRP A 84 -14.09 -4.30 24.19
N MET A 85 -15.21 -4.70 24.81
CA MET A 85 -16.40 -3.85 24.96
C MET A 85 -16.25 -2.71 26.00
N GLN A 86 -15.22 -2.69 26.85
CA GLN A 86 -15.13 -1.75 27.98
C GLN A 86 -15.17 -0.27 27.58
N GLU A 87 -14.66 0.07 26.41
CA GLU A 87 -14.54 1.44 25.90
C GLU A 87 -15.51 1.72 24.73
N ARG A 88 -16.48 0.82 24.51
CA ARG A 88 -17.37 0.85 23.34
C ARG A 88 -18.83 0.84 23.76
N GLU A 89 -19.68 1.44 22.93
CA GLU A 89 -21.12 1.37 23.12
C GLU A 89 -21.61 -0.06 22.86
N ASP A 90 -22.59 -0.52 23.65
CA ASP A 90 -23.15 -1.85 23.53
C ASP A 90 -24.18 -1.95 22.39
N THR A 91 -23.71 -1.98 21.14
CA THR A 91 -24.53 -2.09 19.92
C THR A 91 -24.30 -3.40 19.17
N PRO A 92 -25.29 -3.94 18.43
CA PRO A 92 -25.11 -5.13 17.60
C PRO A 92 -23.92 -5.02 16.63
N GLU A 93 -23.72 -3.84 16.04
CA GLU A 93 -22.63 -3.57 15.11
C GLU A 93 -21.26 -3.68 15.81
N ASN A 94 -21.13 -3.11 17.01
CA ASN A 94 -19.90 -3.25 17.80
C ASN A 94 -19.68 -4.71 18.18
N ARG A 95 -20.72 -5.41 18.63
CA ARG A 95 -20.61 -6.84 18.98
C ARG A 95 -20.17 -7.71 17.78
N LEU A 96 -20.63 -7.37 16.56
CA LEU A 96 -20.25 -8.03 15.30
C LEU A 96 -18.81 -7.71 14.87
N SER A 97 -18.29 -6.57 15.29
CA SER A 97 -16.93 -6.11 14.94
C SER A 97 -15.84 -6.66 15.87
N TRP A 98 -16.20 -7.50 16.86
CA TRP A 98 -15.22 -8.14 17.71
C TRP A 98 -14.54 -9.32 17.00
N ILE A 99 -13.21 -9.23 16.88
CA ILE A 99 -12.34 -10.28 16.34
C ILE A 99 -11.20 -10.55 17.33
N ASP A 100 -11.02 -11.81 17.74
CA ASP A 100 -9.89 -12.22 18.60
C ASP A 100 -8.64 -12.55 17.76
N ARG A 101 -8.01 -11.51 17.20
CA ARG A 101 -6.88 -11.59 16.24
C ARG A 101 -5.73 -12.50 16.73
N GLY A 102 -5.50 -12.59 18.04
CA GLY A 102 -4.42 -13.41 18.61
C GLY A 102 -4.70 -14.91 18.73
N ARG A 103 -5.93 -15.38 18.42
CA ARG A 103 -6.36 -16.76 18.67
C ARG A 103 -7.20 -17.37 17.53
N LEU A 104 -7.06 -16.86 16.32
CA LEU A 104 -7.73 -17.38 15.14
C LEU A 104 -7.17 -18.77 14.78
N LEU A 105 -8.05 -19.67 14.35
CA LEU A 105 -7.70 -21.01 13.86
C LEU A 105 -7.80 -21.03 12.34
N ARG A 106 -6.92 -21.82 11.70
CA ARG A 106 -6.78 -22.00 10.24
C ARG A 106 -6.71 -23.48 9.88
N GLY A 107 -7.00 -23.80 8.62
CA GLY A 107 -6.71 -25.11 8.02
C GLY A 107 -7.26 -26.26 8.86
N ASP A 108 -6.48 -27.32 9.04
CA ASP A 108 -6.89 -28.51 9.79
C ASP A 108 -7.44 -28.20 11.19
N ALA A 109 -6.89 -27.20 11.88
CA ALA A 109 -7.35 -26.83 13.23
C ALA A 109 -8.72 -26.13 13.21
N ALA A 110 -8.99 -25.30 12.19
CA ALA A 110 -10.29 -24.71 11.94
C ALA A 110 -11.32 -25.78 11.55
N LEU A 111 -10.97 -26.65 10.59
CA LEU A 111 -11.83 -27.73 10.10
C LEU A 111 -12.18 -28.71 11.23
N ALA A 112 -11.18 -29.14 12.01
CA ALA A 112 -11.39 -30.01 13.15
C ALA A 112 -12.34 -29.39 14.19
N LEU A 113 -12.26 -28.07 14.43
CA LEU A 113 -13.18 -27.39 15.33
C LEU A 113 -14.63 -27.35 14.80
N LEU A 114 -14.80 -27.25 13.48
CA LEU A 114 -16.12 -27.30 12.84
C LEU A 114 -16.66 -28.74 12.72
N GLY A 115 -15.84 -29.74 13.03
CA GLY A 115 -16.15 -31.15 12.83
C GLY A 115 -16.19 -31.53 11.35
N LEU A 116 -15.37 -30.86 10.54
CA LEU A 116 -15.08 -31.21 9.16
C LEU A 116 -13.80 -32.04 9.12
N GLU A 117 -13.76 -33.03 8.23
CA GLU A 117 -12.53 -33.76 7.97
C GLU A 117 -11.56 -32.81 7.27
N PRO A 118 -10.29 -32.73 7.71
CA PRO A 118 -9.29 -31.95 6.99
C PRO A 118 -9.20 -32.48 5.56
N ALA A 119 -9.23 -31.57 4.58
CA ALA A 119 -8.85 -31.92 3.22
C ALA A 119 -7.46 -32.59 3.28
N ARG A 120 -7.27 -33.69 2.56
CA ARG A 120 -6.07 -34.53 2.69
C ARG A 120 -4.78 -33.71 2.47
N SER A 121 -4.12 -33.38 3.58
CA SER A 121 -2.85 -32.65 3.70
C SER A 121 -2.87 -31.22 3.18
N PRO A 122 -2.07 -30.30 3.79
CA PRO A 122 -1.69 -29.08 3.08
C PRO A 122 -1.12 -29.49 1.71
N ALA A 123 -1.49 -28.75 0.66
CA ALA A 123 -0.98 -28.98 -0.68
C ALA A 123 0.53 -29.24 -0.58
N SER A 124 0.96 -30.44 -0.98
CA SER A 124 2.39 -30.74 -0.96
C SER A 124 3.06 -29.68 -1.81
N LYS A 125 4.12 -29.03 -1.29
CA LYS A 125 4.87 -28.01 -2.05
C LYS A 125 4.94 -28.41 -3.52
N PRO A 126 4.47 -27.55 -4.44
CA PRO A 126 4.32 -27.90 -5.85
C PRO A 126 5.64 -28.49 -6.35
N ARG A 127 5.57 -29.73 -6.83
CA ARG A 127 6.75 -30.45 -7.30
C ARG A 127 6.98 -30.10 -8.74
N PHE A 128 7.88 -29.14 -8.94
CA PHE A 128 8.37 -28.79 -10.26
C PHE A 128 9.45 -29.77 -10.71
N ASP A 129 9.45 -30.04 -12.02
CA ASP A 129 10.57 -30.74 -12.65
C ASP A 129 11.87 -29.95 -12.47
N LYS A 130 12.99 -30.67 -12.46
CA LYS A 130 14.33 -30.06 -12.30
C LYS A 130 14.71 -29.16 -13.48
N GLN A 131 14.04 -29.28 -14.62
CA GLN A 131 14.36 -28.49 -15.81
C GLN A 131 13.60 -27.15 -15.75
N PRO A 132 14.29 -26.00 -15.62
CA PRO A 132 13.62 -24.71 -15.50
C PRO A 132 13.00 -24.22 -16.82
N GLY A 133 13.54 -24.67 -17.96
CA GLY A 133 13.17 -24.18 -19.30
C GLY A 133 11.66 -24.23 -19.59
N PRO A 134 11.01 -25.40 -19.55
CA PRO A 134 9.59 -25.53 -19.87
C PRO A 134 8.68 -24.74 -18.92
N ILE A 135 9.03 -24.64 -17.64
CA ILE A 135 8.23 -23.92 -16.65
C ILE A 135 8.36 -22.41 -16.87
N ALA A 136 9.57 -21.93 -17.15
CA ALA A 136 9.80 -20.53 -17.52
C ALA A 136 9.09 -20.16 -18.83
N ASP A 137 9.02 -21.08 -19.81
CA ASP A 137 8.24 -20.84 -21.04
C ASP A 137 6.74 -20.78 -20.76
N ARG A 138 6.22 -21.56 -19.80
CA ARG A 138 4.81 -21.49 -19.37
C ARG A 138 4.49 -20.16 -18.70
N LEU A 139 5.33 -19.72 -17.76
CA LEU A 139 5.16 -18.43 -17.08
C LEU A 139 5.19 -17.26 -18.08
N LEU A 140 6.13 -17.30 -19.04
CA LEU A 140 6.21 -16.30 -20.09
C LEU A 140 4.98 -16.32 -21.01
N ALA A 141 4.44 -17.49 -21.33
CA ALA A 141 3.23 -17.60 -22.15
C ALA A 141 2.02 -16.97 -21.45
N ALA A 142 1.78 -17.32 -20.18
CA ALA A 142 0.70 -16.72 -19.37
C ALA A 142 0.81 -15.19 -19.31
N PHE A 143 2.02 -14.66 -19.16
CA PHE A 143 2.29 -13.22 -19.20
C PHE A 143 1.91 -12.59 -20.55
N VAL A 144 2.35 -13.17 -21.65
CA VAL A 144 2.06 -12.65 -23.00
C VAL A 144 0.58 -12.76 -23.35
N ASP A 145 -0.09 -13.80 -22.86
CA ASP A 145 -1.51 -14.03 -23.10
C ASP A 145 -2.42 -13.15 -22.21
N GLY A 146 -1.85 -12.42 -21.24
CA GLY A 146 -2.57 -11.51 -20.34
C GLY A 146 -3.40 -12.23 -19.27
N GLU A 147 -3.02 -13.45 -18.91
CA GLU A 147 -3.73 -14.27 -17.94
C GLU A 147 -3.21 -14.00 -16.52
N GLU A 148 -3.53 -12.82 -15.96
CA GLU A 148 -3.03 -12.35 -14.66
C GLU A 148 -3.15 -13.39 -13.53
N GLY A 149 -4.32 -14.01 -13.36
CA GLY A 149 -4.52 -15.06 -12.35
C GLY A 149 -3.68 -16.33 -12.56
N GLU A 150 -3.33 -16.69 -13.80
CA GLU A 150 -2.42 -17.81 -14.05
C GLU A 150 -0.97 -17.46 -13.71
N ILE A 151 -0.57 -16.20 -13.94
CA ILE A 151 0.76 -15.69 -13.59
C ILE A 151 0.91 -15.69 -12.08
N GLU A 152 -0.06 -15.13 -11.35
CA GLU A 152 -0.05 -15.06 -9.89
C GLU A 152 0.02 -16.45 -9.26
N ALA A 153 -0.85 -17.37 -9.67
CA ALA A 153 -0.86 -18.74 -9.16
C ALA A 153 0.47 -19.47 -9.43
N LEU A 154 1.03 -19.35 -10.64
CA LEU A 154 2.29 -20.00 -10.99
C LEU A 154 3.49 -19.35 -10.29
N ALA A 155 3.49 -18.04 -10.15
CA ALA A 155 4.52 -17.29 -9.42
C ALA A 155 4.53 -17.68 -7.94
N GLU A 156 3.35 -17.76 -7.31
CA GLU A 156 3.20 -18.17 -5.92
C GLU A 156 3.76 -19.59 -5.71
N ASP A 157 3.34 -20.54 -6.55
CA ASP A 157 3.85 -21.91 -6.49
C ASP A 157 5.39 -21.96 -6.61
N LEU A 158 5.97 -21.18 -7.53
CA LEU A 158 7.42 -21.12 -7.75
C LEU A 158 8.17 -20.50 -6.58
N LEU A 159 7.66 -19.41 -6.00
CA LEU A 159 8.21 -18.74 -4.82
C LEU A 159 8.17 -19.68 -3.60
N SER A 160 7.02 -20.32 -3.36
CA SER A 160 6.81 -21.31 -2.29
C SER A 160 7.73 -22.55 -2.42
N ALA A 161 8.09 -22.91 -3.67
CA ALA A 161 9.04 -23.97 -3.99
C ALA A 161 10.52 -23.51 -4.00
N GLY A 162 10.80 -22.21 -3.86
CA GLY A 162 12.14 -21.64 -3.91
C GLY A 162 12.83 -21.79 -5.27
N ARG A 163 12.05 -21.67 -6.36
CA ARG A 163 12.50 -21.85 -7.75
C ARG A 163 12.89 -20.51 -8.40
N ASP A 164 13.75 -19.76 -7.72
CA ASP A 164 14.31 -18.49 -8.21
C ASP A 164 14.97 -18.65 -9.59
N ASP A 165 15.56 -19.82 -9.86
CA ASP A 165 16.16 -20.17 -11.15
C ASP A 165 15.17 -20.12 -12.34
N VAL A 166 13.89 -20.42 -12.09
CA VAL A 166 12.82 -20.39 -13.09
C VAL A 166 12.37 -18.95 -13.33
N LEU A 167 12.20 -18.17 -12.26
CA LEU A 167 11.79 -16.77 -12.32
C LEU A 167 12.84 -15.94 -13.09
N ASP A 168 14.12 -16.08 -12.74
CA ASP A 168 15.24 -15.43 -13.42
C ASP A 168 15.36 -15.85 -14.89
N LEU A 169 15.02 -17.11 -15.21
CA LEU A 169 15.03 -17.58 -16.60
C LEU A 169 13.86 -16.99 -17.40
N ALA A 170 12.68 -16.85 -16.79
CA ALA A 170 11.52 -16.25 -17.44
C ALA A 170 11.77 -14.78 -17.78
N ILE A 171 12.30 -14.00 -16.83
CA ILE A 171 12.66 -12.57 -17.04
C ILE A 171 13.70 -12.44 -18.17
N ARG A 172 14.76 -13.26 -18.15
CA ARG A 172 15.76 -13.23 -19.24
C ARG A 172 15.17 -13.58 -20.61
N LYS A 173 14.27 -14.57 -20.66
CA LYS A 173 13.58 -14.94 -21.91
C LYS A 173 12.63 -13.83 -22.38
N ALA A 174 11.98 -13.12 -21.46
CA ALA A 174 11.17 -11.95 -21.79
C ALA A 174 12.04 -10.87 -22.45
N ALA A 175 13.19 -10.55 -21.88
CA ALA A 175 14.15 -9.60 -22.45
C ALA A 175 14.62 -10.05 -23.85
N GLU A 176 15.00 -11.32 -23.99
CA GLU A 176 15.50 -11.88 -25.26
C GLU A 176 14.45 -11.92 -26.38
N ARG A 177 13.18 -12.19 -26.06
CA ARG A 177 12.11 -12.43 -27.05
C ARG A 177 11.18 -11.23 -27.28
N HIS A 178 10.97 -10.44 -26.23
CA HIS A 178 9.96 -9.37 -26.19
C HIS A 178 10.57 -8.01 -25.81
N GLY A 179 11.86 -7.94 -25.46
CA GLY A 179 12.58 -6.70 -25.16
C GLY A 179 12.59 -6.35 -23.66
N ASP A 180 13.46 -5.41 -23.29
CA ASP A 180 13.74 -5.06 -21.89
C ASP A 180 12.50 -4.56 -21.14
N GLN A 181 11.65 -3.75 -21.80
CA GLN A 181 10.39 -3.26 -21.20
C GLN A 181 9.48 -4.41 -20.72
N ASN A 182 9.27 -5.44 -21.55
CA ASN A 182 8.44 -6.58 -21.15
C ASN A 182 9.11 -7.41 -20.03
N ALA A 183 10.44 -7.40 -19.96
CA ALA A 183 11.17 -8.06 -18.87
C ALA A 183 10.98 -7.30 -17.56
N ASP A 184 10.99 -5.97 -17.61
CA ASP A 184 10.75 -5.10 -16.46
C ASP A 184 9.30 -5.24 -15.96
N GLU A 185 8.31 -5.22 -16.85
CA GLU A 185 6.89 -5.44 -16.52
C GLU A 185 6.66 -6.83 -15.89
N LEU A 186 7.25 -7.89 -16.45
CA LEU A 186 7.17 -9.23 -15.84
C LEU A 186 7.88 -9.27 -14.47
N ALA A 187 9.05 -8.65 -14.34
CA ALA A 187 9.77 -8.60 -13.07
C ALA A 187 8.99 -7.83 -12.00
N GLU A 188 8.28 -6.78 -12.37
CA GLU A 188 7.37 -6.03 -11.51
C GLU A 188 6.19 -6.89 -11.05
N ALA A 189 5.49 -7.56 -11.97
CA ALA A 189 4.40 -8.48 -11.63
C ALA A 189 4.86 -9.58 -10.64
N LEU A 190 6.02 -10.19 -10.88
CA LEU A 190 6.58 -11.21 -9.98
C LEU A 190 7.00 -10.65 -8.63
N ARG A 191 7.49 -9.39 -8.57
CA ARG A 191 7.80 -8.72 -7.29
C ARG A 191 6.54 -8.37 -6.52
N SER A 192 5.47 -7.97 -7.20
CA SER A 192 4.16 -7.73 -6.57
C SER A 192 3.67 -9.00 -5.83
N VAL A 193 3.65 -10.15 -6.52
CA VAL A 193 3.30 -11.44 -5.89
C VAL A 193 4.24 -11.77 -4.73
N ALA A 194 5.55 -11.56 -4.90
CA ALA A 194 6.55 -11.85 -3.86
C ALA A 194 6.47 -10.92 -2.63
N ALA A 195 5.86 -9.75 -2.76
CA ALA A 195 5.70 -8.78 -1.68
C ALA A 195 4.57 -9.16 -0.71
N ALA A 196 3.75 -10.16 -1.04
CA ALA A 196 2.55 -10.52 -0.28
C ALA A 196 2.45 -12.02 -0.01
N ASP A 197 2.16 -12.43 1.23
CA ASP A 197 1.99 -13.83 1.66
C ASP A 197 0.90 -13.95 2.72
N ALA A 198 0.40 -15.17 2.91
CA ALA A 198 -0.44 -15.46 4.05
C ALA A 198 0.37 -15.41 5.36
N ALA A 199 -0.05 -14.56 6.30
CA ALA A 199 0.54 -14.40 7.62
C ALA A 199 -0.24 -15.08 8.74
N GLY A 200 0.38 -16.07 9.35
CA GLY A 200 -0.17 -16.76 10.51
C GLY A 200 -1.52 -17.41 10.21
N PRO A 201 -2.41 -17.52 11.20
CA PRO A 201 -3.66 -18.22 11.03
C PRO A 201 -4.71 -17.40 10.30
N SER A 202 -4.52 -16.12 9.92
CA SER A 202 -5.57 -15.39 9.19
C SER A 202 -5.22 -14.02 8.60
N GLY A 203 -3.99 -13.51 8.75
CA GLY A 203 -3.64 -12.22 8.16
C GLY A 203 -3.18 -12.42 6.73
N TRP A 204 -3.50 -11.48 5.85
CA TRP A 204 -2.70 -11.30 4.65
C TRP A 204 -1.58 -10.33 4.99
N ALA A 205 -0.33 -10.71 4.72
CA ALA A 205 0.79 -9.85 4.98
C ALA A 205 1.41 -9.35 3.70
N GLU A 206 1.65 -8.06 3.68
CA GLU A 206 2.25 -7.36 2.57
C GLU A 206 3.42 -6.54 3.06
N LEU A 207 4.47 -6.52 2.26
CA LEU A 207 5.50 -5.51 2.39
C LEU A 207 4.90 -4.20 1.87
N VAL A 208 5.04 -3.16 2.68
CA VAL A 208 4.73 -1.78 2.29
C VAL A 208 6.00 -0.95 2.37
N ALA A 209 6.07 0.10 1.56
CA ALA A 209 7.21 0.98 1.45
C ALA A 209 6.76 2.43 1.59
N LEU A 210 7.42 3.15 2.48
CA LEU A 210 7.27 4.60 2.62
C LEU A 210 8.53 5.27 2.05
N PRO A 211 8.56 5.58 0.74
CA PRO A 211 9.62 6.41 0.18
C PRO A 211 9.58 7.81 0.80
N THR A 212 10.77 8.37 0.99
CA THR A 212 10.94 9.63 1.70
C THR A 212 12.08 10.42 1.08
N ALA A 213 11.81 11.66 0.68
CA ALA A 213 12.85 12.60 0.28
C ALA A 213 13.62 13.06 1.54
N LEU A 214 14.92 12.83 1.54
CA LEU A 214 15.80 13.07 2.67
C LEU A 214 16.44 14.46 2.59
N PRO A 215 16.63 15.15 3.73
CA PRO A 215 17.36 16.40 3.75
C PRO A 215 18.85 16.17 3.46
N SER A 216 19.50 17.16 2.84
CA SER A 216 20.89 17.02 2.36
C SER A 216 21.97 17.02 3.45
N ALA A 217 21.62 17.34 4.70
CA ALA A 217 22.60 17.55 5.78
C ALA A 217 22.75 16.36 6.73
N GLN A 218 21.66 15.69 7.10
CA GLN A 218 21.67 14.62 8.09
C GLN A 218 20.46 13.71 7.91
N LEU A 219 20.66 12.39 8.05
CA LEU A 219 19.55 11.45 8.03
C LEU A 219 18.65 11.63 9.27
N PRO A 220 17.33 11.81 9.08
CA PRO A 220 16.38 11.78 10.18
C PRO A 220 16.27 10.37 10.77
N ASP A 221 15.75 10.28 12.00
CA ASP A 221 15.51 8.99 12.64
C ASP A 221 14.35 8.26 11.96
N ALA A 222 14.70 7.20 11.23
CA ALA A 222 13.77 6.30 10.54
C ALA A 222 12.66 5.76 11.46
N ALA A 223 13.02 5.34 12.68
CA ALA A 223 12.05 4.79 13.62
C ALA A 223 11.07 5.87 14.09
N ALA A 224 11.55 7.09 14.34
CA ALA A 224 10.69 8.20 14.75
C ALA A 224 9.69 8.60 13.65
N ILE A 225 10.08 8.55 12.37
CA ILE A 225 9.18 8.80 11.24
C ILE A 225 8.09 7.71 11.18
N GLY A 226 8.47 6.43 11.22
CA GLY A 226 7.54 5.31 11.21
C GLY A 226 6.57 5.32 12.40
N ASP A 227 7.08 5.51 13.62
CA ASP A 227 6.28 5.63 14.84
C ASP A 227 5.32 6.83 14.78
N GLY A 228 5.76 7.94 14.15
CA GLY A 228 4.93 9.10 13.91
C GLY A 228 3.74 8.80 12.99
N LEU A 229 3.95 8.04 11.92
CA LEU A 229 2.87 7.63 11.01
C LEU A 229 1.88 6.72 11.75
N LEU A 230 2.36 5.73 12.49
CA LEU A 230 1.52 4.84 13.30
C LEU A 230 0.70 5.62 14.34
N ALA A 231 1.26 6.68 14.93
CA ALA A 231 0.58 7.53 15.90
C ALA A 231 -0.39 8.55 15.28
N SER A 232 -0.32 8.81 13.96
CA SER A 232 -1.14 9.82 13.27
C SER A 232 -2.63 9.44 13.19
N GLY A 233 -2.93 8.14 13.23
CA GLY A 233 -4.27 7.61 12.96
C GLY A 233 -4.68 7.70 11.49
N ALA A 234 -3.74 7.95 10.56
CA ALA A 234 -4.00 7.98 9.13
C ALA A 234 -4.15 6.58 8.49
N LEU A 235 -3.71 5.54 9.18
CA LEU A 235 -3.80 4.15 8.74
C LEU A 235 -5.11 3.52 9.20
N GLU A 236 -5.61 2.55 8.44
CA GLU A 236 -6.83 1.83 8.77
C GLU A 236 -6.73 1.08 10.11
N ASN A 237 -7.84 0.99 10.84
CA ASN A 237 -7.89 0.30 12.14
C ASN A 237 -7.82 -1.24 12.01
N THR A 238 -8.04 -1.74 10.80
CA THR A 238 -7.96 -3.15 10.39
C THR A 238 -6.53 -3.59 10.16
N ALA A 239 -5.69 -2.70 9.62
CA ALA A 239 -4.29 -2.98 9.33
C ALA A 239 -3.39 -2.88 10.59
N GLU A 240 -2.52 -3.88 10.77
CA GLU A 240 -1.38 -3.79 11.68
C GLU A 240 -0.11 -3.52 10.87
N ILE A 241 0.54 -2.37 11.06
CA ILE A 241 1.77 -2.02 10.35
C ILE A 241 2.97 -2.00 11.31
N ARG A 242 4.07 -2.62 10.89
CA ARG A 242 5.35 -2.64 11.63
C ARG A 242 6.51 -2.26 10.71
N PHE A 243 7.13 -1.11 10.95
CA PHE A 243 8.29 -0.65 10.18
C PHE A 243 9.62 -1.22 10.69
N LEU A 244 10.55 -1.47 9.76
CA LEU A 244 11.96 -1.63 10.09
C LEU A 244 12.54 -0.31 10.60
N ARG A 245 13.50 -0.39 11.52
CA ARG A 245 14.05 0.79 12.21
C ARG A 245 15.05 1.63 11.42
N GLY A 246 15.46 1.18 10.22
CA GLY A 246 16.54 1.81 9.47
C GLY A 246 16.17 2.08 8.03
N TRP A 247 16.70 3.16 7.47
CA TRP A 247 16.54 3.52 6.07
C TRP A 247 17.08 2.44 5.14
N ARG A 248 16.32 2.12 4.10
CA ARG A 248 16.74 1.27 2.98
C ARG A 248 16.96 2.12 1.73
N SER A 249 17.87 1.67 0.87
CA SER A 249 18.12 2.32 -0.41
C SER A 249 17.00 1.98 -1.39
N PRO A 250 16.37 2.96 -2.06
CA PRO A 250 15.41 2.70 -3.14
C PRO A 250 16.00 1.79 -4.22
N GLN A 251 17.27 2.03 -4.60
CA GLN A 251 17.97 1.24 -5.61
C GLN A 251 18.22 -0.20 -5.15
N ALA A 252 18.52 -0.41 -3.86
CA ALA A 252 18.69 -1.76 -3.32
C ALA A 252 17.37 -2.53 -3.34
N LEU A 253 16.26 -1.87 -3.01
CA LEU A 253 14.92 -2.44 -3.08
C LEU A 253 14.53 -2.81 -4.51
N ALA A 254 14.72 -1.88 -5.46
CA ALA A 254 14.42 -2.10 -6.88
C ALA A 254 15.22 -3.26 -7.49
N ASN A 255 16.47 -3.45 -7.06
CA ASN A 255 17.32 -4.52 -7.56
C ASN A 255 17.08 -5.88 -6.88
N LEU A 256 16.13 -6.00 -5.95
CA LEU A 256 15.82 -7.29 -5.33
C LEU A 256 15.11 -8.20 -6.33
N PRO A 257 15.61 -9.43 -6.55
CA PRO A 257 14.87 -10.43 -7.29
C PRO A 257 13.63 -10.87 -6.49
N PRO A 258 12.55 -11.34 -7.15
CA PRO A 258 11.30 -11.75 -6.48
C PRO A 258 11.53 -12.72 -5.32
N GLY A 259 12.36 -13.75 -5.51
CA GLY A 259 12.66 -14.72 -4.44
C GLY A 259 13.35 -14.11 -3.22
N ALA A 260 14.15 -13.06 -3.38
CA ALA A 260 14.75 -12.33 -2.26
C ALA A 260 13.72 -11.45 -1.55
N LEU A 261 12.83 -10.79 -2.29
CA LEU A 261 11.74 -10.01 -1.71
C LEU A 261 10.79 -10.89 -0.87
N ARG A 262 10.45 -12.09 -1.37
CA ARG A 262 9.70 -13.11 -0.60
C ARG A 262 10.42 -13.49 0.69
N ARG A 263 11.75 -13.64 0.68
CA ARG A 263 12.52 -13.91 1.90
C ARG A 263 12.53 -12.73 2.87
N VAL A 264 12.59 -11.49 2.37
CA VAL A 264 12.45 -10.27 3.22
C VAL A 264 11.11 -10.31 3.97
N LEU A 265 10.01 -10.59 3.27
CA LEU A 265 8.69 -10.74 3.87
C LEU A 265 8.66 -11.83 4.95
N LEU A 266 9.19 -13.02 4.64
CA LEU A 266 9.22 -14.14 5.58
C LEU A 266 10.10 -13.87 6.82
N ASP A 267 11.25 -13.20 6.65
CA ASP A 267 12.10 -12.78 7.76
C ASP A 267 11.35 -11.79 8.67
N MET A 268 10.66 -10.80 8.09
CA MET A 268 9.87 -9.82 8.85
C MET A 268 8.66 -10.46 9.56
N LEU A 269 8.00 -11.44 8.92
CA LEU A 269 6.93 -12.22 9.55
C LEU A 269 7.43 -13.04 10.74
N ALA A 270 8.66 -13.55 10.66
CA ALA A 270 9.33 -14.23 11.78
C ALA A 270 9.80 -13.26 12.87
N GLY A 271 9.69 -11.94 12.66
CA GLY A 271 10.20 -10.92 13.56
C GLY A 271 11.74 -10.79 13.52
N GLU A 272 12.36 -11.28 12.44
CA GLU A 272 13.79 -11.20 12.19
C GLU A 272 14.12 -9.96 11.33
N GLU A 273 15.37 -9.49 11.41
CA GLU A 273 15.84 -8.44 10.51
C GLU A 273 16.21 -9.07 9.15
N PRO A 274 15.64 -8.57 8.03
CA PRO A 274 15.81 -9.22 6.73
C PRO A 274 17.25 -9.13 6.23
N ARG A 275 17.81 -10.28 5.83
CA ARG A 275 19.21 -10.36 5.39
C ARG A 275 19.43 -9.83 3.98
N ASP A 276 18.45 -10.06 3.11
CA ASP A 276 18.52 -9.65 1.70
C ASP A 276 18.30 -8.14 1.53
N LEU A 277 17.80 -7.44 2.56
CA LEU A 277 17.58 -6.00 2.54
C LEU A 277 18.17 -5.31 3.81
N PRO A 278 19.50 -5.19 3.90
CA PRO A 278 20.17 -4.53 5.03
C PRO A 278 19.95 -3.01 5.01
N PRO A 279 20.18 -2.30 6.14
CA PRO A 279 20.17 -0.84 6.17
C PRO A 279 21.10 -0.23 5.11
N GLY A 280 20.65 0.84 4.46
CA GLY A 280 21.43 1.56 3.46
C GLY A 280 22.59 2.36 4.07
N ASP A 281 23.63 2.61 3.28
CA ASP A 281 24.72 3.49 3.69
C ASP A 281 24.24 4.94 3.80
N ALA A 282 24.63 5.61 4.89
CA ALA A 282 24.13 6.93 5.20
C ALA A 282 24.57 7.99 4.19
N GLU A 283 25.81 7.91 3.69
CA GLU A 283 26.32 8.86 2.71
C GLU A 283 25.70 8.64 1.33
N GLU A 284 25.46 7.37 0.95
CA GLU A 284 24.76 7.03 -0.28
C GLU A 284 23.31 7.52 -0.28
N LEU A 285 22.58 7.32 0.82
CA LEU A 285 21.20 7.80 0.98
C LEU A 285 21.11 9.33 0.92
N LEU A 286 22.01 10.04 1.61
CA LEU A 286 22.07 11.50 1.55
C LEU A 286 22.44 12.03 0.16
N ARG A 287 23.32 11.32 -0.55
CA ARG A 287 23.72 11.68 -1.93
C ARG A 287 22.59 11.41 -2.93
N GLY A 288 21.86 10.31 -2.75
CA GLY A 288 20.71 9.95 -3.57
C GLY A 288 19.48 10.83 -3.27
N GLY A 289 19.41 11.41 -2.08
CA GLY A 289 18.32 12.29 -1.66
C GLY A 289 17.03 11.55 -1.28
N PHE A 290 17.02 10.21 -1.28
CA PHE A 290 15.86 9.39 -0.94
C PHE A 290 16.25 8.20 -0.08
N GLY A 291 15.34 7.84 0.83
CA GLY A 291 15.38 6.63 1.62
C GLY A 291 14.00 6.01 1.70
N VAL A 292 13.94 4.71 1.96
CA VAL A 292 12.69 3.96 2.08
C VAL A 292 12.59 3.36 3.47
N LEU A 293 11.45 3.55 4.14
CA LEU A 293 11.07 2.73 5.30
C LEU A 293 10.23 1.55 4.81
N ILE A 294 10.73 0.35 5.04
CA ILE A 294 10.00 -0.88 4.73
C ILE A 294 9.19 -1.28 5.95
N GLY A 295 7.90 -1.54 5.72
CA GLY A 295 6.97 -2.03 6.70
C GLY A 295 6.40 -3.38 6.32
N LEU A 296 5.97 -4.12 7.34
CA LEU A 296 5.07 -5.25 7.21
C LEU A 296 3.68 -4.76 7.59
N GLN A 297 2.77 -4.75 6.62
CA GLN A 297 1.34 -4.57 6.84
C GLN A 297 0.71 -5.95 6.96
N ILE A 298 -0.02 -6.19 8.04
CA ILE A 298 -0.87 -7.36 8.19
C ILE A 298 -2.29 -6.86 8.16
N ASP A 299 -3.00 -7.20 7.09
CA ASP A 299 -4.42 -6.94 7.00
C ASP A 299 -5.21 -8.01 7.74
N TRP A 300 -6.16 -7.56 8.54
CA TRP A 300 -7.10 -8.37 9.31
C TRP A 300 -8.54 -8.16 8.85
N ASP A 301 -8.79 -7.46 7.74
CA ASP A 301 -10.13 -7.26 7.17
C ASP A 301 -10.67 -8.52 6.48
N ILE A 302 -10.75 -9.59 7.24
CA ILE A 302 -11.36 -10.84 6.80
C ILE A 302 -12.88 -10.67 6.90
N PRO A 303 -13.63 -10.89 5.81
CA PRO A 303 -15.07 -10.86 5.86
C PRO A 303 -15.63 -11.82 6.93
N VAL A 304 -16.40 -11.26 7.87
CA VAL A 304 -17.00 -12.02 8.97
C VAL A 304 -18.35 -12.56 8.50
N TRP A 305 -18.53 -13.88 8.51
CA TRP A 305 -19.76 -14.51 8.01
C TRP A 305 -21.02 -13.96 8.65
N GLU A 306 -21.00 -13.71 9.97
CA GLU A 306 -22.16 -13.17 10.67
C GLU A 306 -22.58 -11.78 10.13
N ARG A 307 -21.63 -10.99 9.62
CA ARG A 307 -21.91 -9.70 8.98
C ARG A 307 -22.52 -9.89 7.60
N ILE A 308 -21.94 -10.78 6.78
CA ILE A 308 -22.45 -11.16 5.45
C ILE A 308 -23.89 -11.67 5.56
N ALA A 309 -24.14 -12.59 6.50
CA ALA A 309 -25.45 -13.16 6.74
C ALA A 309 -26.48 -12.12 7.23
N ALA A 310 -26.06 -11.19 8.08
CA ALA A 310 -26.93 -10.11 8.55
C ALA A 310 -27.31 -9.10 7.45
N GLN A 311 -26.41 -8.88 6.48
CA GLN A 311 -26.62 -7.97 5.35
C GLN A 311 -27.28 -8.67 4.15
N GLY A 312 -27.33 -10.00 4.14
CA GLY A 312 -27.90 -10.79 3.04
C GLY A 312 -27.00 -10.87 1.81
N GLY A 313 -25.69 -10.68 1.98
CA GLY A 313 -24.72 -10.61 0.89
C GLY A 313 -23.43 -9.92 1.34
N LEU A 314 -22.47 -9.84 0.42
CA LEU A 314 -21.31 -8.97 0.63
C LEU A 314 -21.77 -7.51 0.71
N PRO A 315 -21.08 -6.66 1.49
CA PRO A 315 -21.31 -5.23 1.43
C PRO A 315 -21.17 -4.79 -0.03
N LEU A 316 -22.17 -4.06 -0.54
CA LEU A 316 -22.04 -3.45 -1.85
C LEU A 316 -20.85 -2.48 -1.78
N LEU A 317 -19.80 -2.77 -2.55
CA LEU A 317 -18.78 -1.78 -2.87
C LEU A 317 -19.50 -0.67 -3.63
N GLU A 318 -19.90 0.38 -2.92
CA GLU A 318 -20.39 1.58 -3.58
C GLU A 318 -19.17 2.23 -4.27
N ASP A 319 -19.03 1.99 -5.57
CA ASP A 319 -18.18 2.80 -6.46
C ASP A 319 -18.75 4.23 -6.52
N GLU A 320 -18.81 4.95 -5.40
CA GLU A 320 -19.07 6.38 -5.42
C GLU A 320 -17.83 7.05 -6.02
N PRO A 321 -17.95 7.75 -7.17
CA PRO A 321 -16.83 8.51 -7.72
C PRO A 321 -16.51 9.67 -6.77
N GLY A 322 -15.51 9.45 -5.92
CA GLY A 322 -15.07 10.36 -4.87
C GLY A 322 -15.02 9.61 -3.55
N GLY A 323 -13.81 9.30 -3.08
CA GLY A 323 -13.55 8.45 -1.92
C GLY A 323 -14.39 8.74 -0.68
N THR A 324 -14.52 7.73 0.17
CA THR A 324 -15.39 7.80 1.36
C THR A 324 -14.98 8.95 2.30
N PRO A 325 -15.90 9.48 3.14
CA PRO A 325 -15.54 10.46 4.16
C PRO A 325 -14.43 9.98 5.11
N GLU A 326 -14.30 8.67 5.28
CA GLU A 326 -13.24 8.04 6.07
C GLU A 326 -11.89 8.11 5.34
N GLU A 327 -11.85 7.79 4.04
CA GLU A 327 -10.66 8.00 3.19
C GLU A 327 -10.22 9.45 3.14
N ALA A 328 -11.15 10.39 2.97
CA ALA A 328 -10.84 11.81 2.97
C ALA A 328 -10.26 12.28 4.31
N ARG A 329 -10.75 11.71 5.42
CA ARG A 329 -10.20 11.97 6.76
C ARG A 329 -8.82 11.35 6.94
N ALA A 330 -8.61 10.12 6.48
CA ALA A 330 -7.33 9.43 6.52
C ALA A 330 -6.27 10.20 5.73
N ALA A 331 -6.60 10.64 4.51
CA ALA A 331 -5.74 11.49 3.68
C ALA A 331 -5.37 12.82 4.37
N ALA A 332 -6.35 13.50 4.99
CA ALA A 332 -6.09 14.73 5.74
C ALA A 332 -5.19 14.51 6.97
N LEU A 333 -5.34 13.39 7.68
CA LEU A 333 -4.46 13.02 8.79
C LEU A 333 -3.05 12.70 8.31
N PHE A 334 -2.94 12.01 7.18
CA PHE A 334 -1.66 11.72 6.53
C PHE A 334 -0.93 13.01 6.15
N ASP A 335 -1.62 13.95 5.48
CA ASP A 335 -1.07 15.25 5.11
C ASP A 335 -0.64 16.08 6.32
N SER A 336 -1.45 16.09 7.38
CA SER A 336 -1.09 16.77 8.62
C SER A 336 0.16 16.16 9.24
N TRP A 337 0.30 14.84 9.22
CA TRP A 337 1.49 14.15 9.71
C TRP A 337 2.72 14.44 8.84
N ARG A 338 2.59 14.44 7.50
CA ARG A 338 3.69 14.80 6.58
C ARG A 338 4.23 16.20 6.86
N GLY A 339 3.33 17.16 7.07
CA GLY A 339 3.71 18.53 7.45
C GLY A 339 4.49 18.57 8.76
N ALA A 340 4.05 17.83 9.78
CA ALA A 340 4.76 17.73 11.05
C ALA A 340 6.13 17.04 10.91
N ALA A 341 6.21 15.97 10.11
CA ALA A 341 7.46 15.25 9.83
C ALA A 341 8.49 16.17 9.15
N PHE A 342 8.05 17.00 8.19
CA PHE A 342 8.89 18.00 7.52
C PHE A 342 9.49 19.01 8.49
N GLU A 343 8.67 19.58 9.39
CA GLU A 343 9.11 20.57 10.37
C GLU A 343 10.10 19.97 11.38
N VAL A 344 9.79 18.80 11.93
CA VAL A 344 10.60 18.15 12.97
C VAL A 344 11.92 17.63 12.43
N SER A 345 11.92 17.15 11.18
CA SER A 345 13.07 16.46 10.57
C SER A 345 13.88 17.35 9.63
N GLY A 346 13.64 18.67 9.64
CA GLY A 346 14.46 19.64 8.93
C GLY A 346 14.38 19.55 7.40
N GLY A 347 13.20 19.26 6.85
CA GLY A 347 12.97 19.22 5.41
C GLY A 347 12.75 17.83 4.80
N CYS A 348 12.58 16.82 5.64
CA CYS A 348 12.21 15.46 5.22
C CYS A 348 10.78 15.44 4.64
N VAL A 349 10.55 14.84 3.48
CA VAL A 349 9.22 14.74 2.86
C VAL A 349 8.85 13.27 2.66
N PRO A 350 8.05 12.67 3.56
CA PRO A 350 7.45 11.36 3.30
C PRO A 350 6.49 11.45 2.11
N LEU A 351 6.56 10.47 1.21
CA LEU A 351 5.67 10.33 0.05
C LEU A 351 4.49 9.39 0.40
N ALA A 352 3.74 8.88 -0.58
CA ALA A 352 2.69 7.90 -0.33
C ALA A 352 3.23 6.57 0.25
N LEU A 353 2.42 5.87 1.04
CA LEU A 353 2.69 4.48 1.41
C LEU A 353 2.28 3.58 0.24
N VAL A 354 3.24 2.90 -0.37
CA VAL A 354 3.07 2.15 -1.63
C VAL A 354 3.63 0.74 -1.52
N SER A 355 3.36 -0.13 -2.50
CA SER A 355 4.04 -1.42 -2.60
C SER A 355 5.54 -1.23 -2.92
N PRO A 356 6.42 -2.20 -2.59
CA PRO A 356 7.83 -2.14 -2.94
C PRO A 356 8.11 -1.96 -4.44
N SER A 357 7.25 -2.49 -5.30
CA SER A 357 7.33 -2.35 -6.77
C SER A 357 7.09 -0.92 -7.23
N GLU A 358 6.22 -0.17 -6.55
CA GLU A 358 5.79 1.17 -6.94
C GLU A 358 6.71 2.29 -6.43
N VAL A 359 7.71 1.97 -5.61
CA VAL A 359 8.62 2.97 -5.01
C VAL A 359 9.32 3.83 -6.04
N GLU A 360 9.79 3.24 -7.15
CA GLU A 360 10.47 4.00 -8.21
C GLU A 360 9.51 4.94 -8.95
N ALA A 361 8.28 4.48 -9.20
CA ALA A 361 7.23 5.28 -9.84
C ALA A 361 6.82 6.46 -8.94
N GLU A 362 6.57 6.23 -7.66
CA GLU A 362 6.21 7.28 -6.69
C GLU A 362 7.32 8.33 -6.53
N ILE A 363 8.59 7.90 -6.52
CA ILE A 363 9.73 8.84 -6.49
C ILE A 363 9.81 9.63 -7.80
N ALA A 364 9.60 8.99 -8.95
CA ALA A 364 9.63 9.66 -10.25
C ALA A 364 8.50 10.69 -10.36
N ASP A 365 7.28 10.34 -9.96
CA ASP A 365 6.12 11.25 -9.95
C ASP A 365 6.39 12.46 -9.05
N PHE A 366 6.91 12.23 -7.84
CA PHE A 366 7.32 13.33 -6.95
C PHE A 366 8.38 14.24 -7.57
N LEU A 367 9.39 13.67 -8.25
CA LEU A 367 10.44 14.44 -8.91
C LEU A 367 9.92 15.22 -10.12
N ASP A 368 8.98 14.66 -10.87
CA ASP A 368 8.33 15.33 -12.00
C ASP A 368 7.43 16.47 -11.53
N GLU A 369 6.70 16.30 -10.43
CA GLU A 369 5.93 17.36 -9.78
C GLU A 369 6.83 18.47 -9.23
N ALA A 370 7.88 18.11 -8.48
CA ALA A 370 8.84 19.06 -7.94
C ALA A 370 9.60 19.80 -9.06
N GLY A 371 9.96 19.09 -10.13
CA GLY A 371 10.60 19.64 -11.32
C GLY A 371 9.68 20.57 -12.11
N ALA A 372 8.40 20.24 -12.23
CA ALA A 372 7.40 21.14 -12.82
C ALA A 372 7.27 22.44 -12.02
N GLN A 373 7.34 22.37 -10.69
CA GLN A 373 7.35 23.54 -9.82
C GLN A 373 8.64 24.37 -9.95
N SER A 374 9.80 23.77 -10.22
CA SER A 374 11.10 24.48 -10.34
C SER A 374 11.41 25.04 -11.74
N ARG A 375 10.80 24.53 -12.82
CA ARG A 375 11.01 24.99 -14.21
C ARG A 375 10.88 26.51 -14.37
N GLY A 376 9.96 27.13 -13.64
CA GLY A 376 9.80 28.59 -13.65
C GLY A 376 11.02 29.34 -13.09
N ILE A 377 11.64 28.85 -12.01
CA ILE A 377 12.85 29.46 -11.43
C ILE A 377 14.06 29.25 -12.35
N GLU A 378 14.23 28.06 -12.91
CA GLU A 378 15.34 27.77 -13.81
C GLU A 378 15.31 28.66 -15.06
N GLU A 379 14.14 28.84 -15.67
CA GLU A 379 13.98 29.73 -16.83
C GLU A 379 14.28 31.19 -16.46
N ILE A 380 13.89 31.64 -15.27
CA ILE A 380 14.25 32.99 -14.76
C ILE A 380 15.76 33.12 -14.59
N VAL A 381 16.42 32.15 -13.95
CA VAL A 381 17.86 32.17 -13.70
C VAL A 381 18.64 32.14 -15.00
N GLU A 382 18.25 31.28 -15.95
CA GLU A 382 18.88 31.20 -17.27
C GLU A 382 18.73 32.51 -18.05
N ARG A 383 17.53 33.12 -18.04
CA ARG A 383 17.28 34.42 -18.69
C ARG A 383 18.08 35.54 -18.06
N VAL A 384 18.17 35.60 -16.73
CA VAL A 384 19.02 36.57 -16.02
C VAL A 384 20.49 36.37 -16.38
N ALA A 385 20.97 35.12 -16.45
CA ALA A 385 22.34 34.81 -16.83
C ALA A 385 22.65 35.18 -18.29
N ALA A 386 21.71 34.95 -19.21
CA ALA A 386 21.81 35.38 -20.61
C ALA A 386 21.85 36.90 -20.72
N ALA A 387 20.97 37.61 -20.00
CA ALA A 387 20.96 39.07 -19.96
C ALA A 387 22.27 39.65 -19.40
N ARG A 388 22.85 39.04 -18.35
CA ARG A 388 24.16 39.46 -17.81
C ARG A 388 25.27 39.30 -18.84
N ARG A 389 25.30 38.19 -19.59
CA ARG A 389 26.25 38.00 -20.69
C ARG A 389 26.09 39.05 -21.80
N ALA A 390 24.85 39.44 -22.12
CA ALA A 390 24.56 40.48 -23.11
C ALA A 390 24.84 41.91 -22.62
N ALA A 391 24.79 42.15 -21.31
CA ALA A 391 25.05 43.45 -20.69
C ALA A 391 26.54 43.84 -20.68
N GLY A 392 27.45 42.86 -20.73
CA GLY A 392 28.89 43.10 -20.63
C GLY A 392 29.25 43.58 -19.22
N ASP A 393 29.83 44.79 -19.12
CA ASP A 393 30.23 45.40 -17.84
C ASP A 393 29.09 46.18 -17.13
N GLU A 394 27.90 46.27 -17.75
CA GLU A 394 26.75 46.97 -17.15
C GLU A 394 25.93 46.05 -16.25
N GLU A 395 25.49 46.55 -15.08
CA GLU A 395 24.59 45.80 -14.21
C GLU A 395 23.22 45.59 -14.85
N VAL A 396 22.65 44.40 -14.62
CA VAL A 396 21.31 44.02 -15.08
C VAL A 396 20.29 44.23 -13.96
N VAL A 397 19.19 44.89 -14.32
CA VAL A 397 18.03 45.09 -13.44
C VAL A 397 16.78 44.50 -14.09
N CYS A 398 15.81 44.12 -13.27
CA CYS A 398 14.57 43.49 -13.71
C CYS A 398 13.36 44.32 -13.28
N ARG A 399 12.46 44.60 -14.22
CA ARG A 399 11.11 45.11 -13.93
C ARG A 399 10.16 43.93 -13.96
N VAL A 400 9.37 43.81 -12.89
CA VAL A 400 8.38 42.74 -12.72
C VAL A 400 6.99 43.34 -12.84
N GLU A 401 6.15 42.77 -13.68
CA GLU A 401 4.76 43.16 -13.88
C GLU A 401 3.86 41.93 -13.74
N ILE A 402 2.79 42.05 -12.94
CA ILE A 402 1.82 40.97 -12.75
C ILE A 402 0.63 41.26 -13.66
N ILE A 403 0.33 40.32 -14.57
CA ILE A 403 -0.75 40.46 -15.55
C ILE A 403 -1.75 39.32 -15.33
N GLY A 404 -2.88 39.64 -14.68
CA GLY A 404 -3.83 38.63 -14.23
C GLY A 404 -3.19 37.71 -13.18
N GLU A 405 -3.14 36.42 -13.47
CA GLU A 405 -2.46 35.41 -12.65
C GLU A 405 -1.04 35.09 -13.15
N GLY A 406 -0.59 35.72 -14.25
CA GLY A 406 0.74 35.53 -14.83
C GLY A 406 1.74 36.61 -14.42
N LEU A 407 3.00 36.37 -14.75
CA LEU A 407 4.13 37.23 -14.42
C LEU A 407 4.93 37.57 -15.68
N GLU A 408 5.18 38.86 -15.91
CA GLU A 408 6.07 39.35 -16.95
C GLU A 408 7.33 39.97 -16.33
N LEU A 409 8.49 39.54 -16.81
CA LEU A 409 9.80 40.01 -16.42
C LEU A 409 10.44 40.71 -17.60
N SER A 410 10.86 41.95 -17.41
CA SER A 410 11.63 42.70 -18.40
C SER A 410 13.01 43.02 -17.83
N LEU A 411 14.05 42.59 -18.52
CA LEU A 411 15.45 42.76 -18.13
C LEU A 411 16.06 43.94 -18.88
N TYR A 412 16.70 44.84 -18.15
CA TYR A 412 17.36 46.04 -18.67
C TYR A 412 18.78 46.14 -18.12
N THR A 413 19.64 46.91 -18.76
CA THR A 413 20.83 47.46 -18.08
C THR A 413 20.41 48.63 -17.18
N GLU A 414 21.22 48.97 -16.18
CA GLU A 414 20.98 50.15 -15.32
C GLU A 414 20.81 51.46 -16.11
N ARG A 415 21.37 51.55 -17.33
CA ARG A 415 21.25 52.71 -18.22
C ARG A 415 19.97 52.72 -19.06
N GLY A 416 19.10 51.73 -18.90
CA GLY A 416 17.80 51.67 -19.58
C GLY A 416 17.80 50.92 -20.91
N ARG A 417 18.88 50.24 -21.27
CA ARG A 417 18.91 49.41 -22.49
C ARG A 417 18.14 48.12 -22.22
N PHE A 418 17.09 47.86 -23.00
CA PHE A 418 16.37 46.58 -22.95
C PHE A 418 17.29 45.43 -23.40
N LEU A 419 17.26 44.34 -22.64
CA LEU A 419 18.04 43.14 -22.91
C LEU A 419 17.15 41.99 -23.35
N ASP A 420 16.10 41.69 -22.57
CA ASP A 420 15.24 40.54 -22.81
C ASP A 420 13.94 40.63 -22.00
N SER A 421 12.97 39.77 -22.30
CA SER A 421 11.73 39.62 -21.53
C SER A 421 11.29 38.17 -21.43
N LEU A 422 10.68 37.82 -20.30
CA LEU A 422 10.11 36.50 -20.04
C LEU A 422 8.69 36.65 -19.51
N ALA A 423 7.73 35.95 -20.13
CA ALA A 423 6.36 35.85 -19.65
C ALA A 423 6.10 34.43 -19.13
N LEU A 424 5.68 34.33 -17.87
CA LEU A 424 5.35 33.08 -17.19
C LEU A 424 3.85 33.03 -16.86
N PRO A 425 3.10 32.06 -17.41
CA PRO A 425 1.74 31.79 -16.98
C PRO A 425 1.70 31.13 -15.58
N ALA A 426 0.52 31.13 -14.94
CA ALA A 426 0.32 30.69 -13.55
C ALA A 426 0.78 29.25 -13.27
N ASP A 427 0.54 28.35 -14.22
CA ASP A 427 0.90 26.93 -14.19
C ASP A 427 2.41 26.66 -14.29
N ARG A 428 3.20 27.68 -14.65
CA ARG A 428 4.66 27.58 -14.76
C ARG A 428 5.40 28.31 -13.63
N MET A 429 4.67 28.83 -12.64
CA MET A 429 5.27 29.56 -11.52
C MET A 429 5.37 28.68 -10.25
N PRO A 430 6.52 28.68 -9.54
CA PRO A 430 6.70 27.93 -8.29
C PRO A 430 5.88 28.46 -7.12
N ALA A 431 5.37 29.68 -7.23
CA ALA A 431 4.58 30.36 -6.23
C ALA A 431 3.58 31.29 -6.91
N ARG A 432 2.59 31.80 -6.16
CA ARG A 432 1.63 32.78 -6.69
C ARG A 432 2.36 34.01 -7.22
N ALA A 433 1.85 34.61 -8.30
CA ALA A 433 2.47 35.77 -8.97
C ALA A 433 2.85 36.92 -8.01
N VAL A 434 2.07 37.11 -6.93
CA VAL A 434 2.30 38.12 -5.89
C VAL A 434 3.51 37.86 -4.99
N GLU A 435 3.94 36.60 -4.86
CA GLU A 435 5.09 36.19 -4.05
C GLU A 435 6.39 36.14 -4.88
N MET A 436 6.25 36.00 -6.20
CA MET A 436 7.38 35.92 -7.14
C MET A 436 8.37 37.08 -7.08
N PRO A 437 7.99 38.37 -6.93
CA PRO A 437 8.95 39.46 -6.81
C PRO A 437 9.96 39.26 -5.67
N ARG A 438 9.56 38.64 -4.55
CA ARG A 438 10.47 38.38 -3.44
C ARG A 438 11.53 37.34 -3.80
N LEU A 439 11.11 36.28 -4.50
CA LEU A 439 12.00 35.22 -5.00
C LEU A 439 12.93 35.74 -6.10
N ILE A 440 12.43 36.55 -7.03
CA ILE A 440 13.25 37.07 -8.14
C ILE A 440 14.30 38.07 -7.63
N GLY A 441 13.97 38.82 -6.58
CA GLY A 441 14.89 39.75 -5.92
C GLY A 441 16.16 39.11 -5.38
N SER A 442 16.22 37.79 -5.16
CA SER A 442 17.47 37.10 -4.80
C SER A 442 18.39 36.83 -5.98
N PHE A 443 17.88 36.85 -7.22
CA PHE A 443 18.66 36.56 -8.43
C PHE A 443 19.03 37.82 -9.21
N VAL A 444 18.20 38.86 -9.18
CA VAL A 444 18.39 40.10 -9.93
C VAL A 444 17.77 41.28 -9.20
N ARG A 445 18.42 42.43 -9.26
CA ARG A 445 17.92 43.66 -8.62
C ARG A 445 16.63 44.12 -9.31
N LEU A 446 15.58 44.30 -8.51
CA LEU A 446 14.27 44.73 -9.01
C LEU A 446 14.15 46.26 -9.08
N VAL A 447 13.53 46.74 -10.15
CA VAL A 447 13.19 48.15 -10.36
C VAL A 447 11.70 48.32 -10.62
N ARG A 448 11.12 49.42 -10.12
CA ARG A 448 9.68 49.73 -10.31
C ARG A 448 9.38 50.26 -11.72
N ASP A 449 10.29 51.08 -12.24
CA ASP A 449 10.16 51.75 -13.52
C ASP A 449 11.32 51.39 -14.45
N VAL A 450 11.11 51.58 -15.76
CA VAL A 450 12.15 51.36 -16.78
C VAL A 450 13.30 52.34 -16.51
N PRO A 451 14.54 51.86 -16.31
CA PRO A 451 15.67 52.74 -16.04
C PRO A 451 15.89 53.73 -17.19
N GLY A 452 16.31 54.96 -16.88
CA GLY A 452 16.62 55.99 -17.88
C GLY A 452 15.40 56.71 -18.49
N ARG A 453 14.20 56.51 -17.95
CA ARG A 453 13.00 57.31 -18.25
C ARG A 453 12.64 58.30 -17.17
#